data_AF-A0A8H4IK70-F1
#
_entry.id   AF-A0A8H4IK70-F1
#
_cell.length_a   1.000
_cell.length_b   1.000
_cell.length_c   1.000
_cell.angle_alpha   90.00
_cell.angle_beta   90.00
_cell.angle_gamma   90.00
#
_symmetry.space_group_name_H-M   'P 1'
#
loop_
_entity.id
_entity.type
_entity.pdbx_description
1 polymer ?
#
loop_
_entity_poly.entity_id
_entity_poly.type
_entity_poly.pdbx_seq_one_letter_code
_entity_poly.pdbx_strand_id
1 'polypeptide(L)'
;MATVITDSDIKVLQGELYDYRISEKESHDKLQDLLQKHDNLLDICRQLRSDLEEEKASREKYKKLAKAQDCNPFVLVLIDGDGYVFKDKLLTAGAVGGVEAAQLLHDQVQEHLRRLGLDDCRIMVRIYCNLAGLSKTLARAYIIGNEAWPLAPFTASFTRSRDLFDFVDAGDKKEGADFKIREMFRLFVENLQCKHIFFGGCHDTGYLSLLTPFRGKADRITLLKAASYHSEFHPLHLDVQDVSSLFRIISLDEYAVKGSLGKPSRPMSSPTKLPLHPKTGYVPPHLRKDGLSPYLRKDENNPNDSDCINADRQELGPFTIEAASDILAAPNAQKPLSWRPSSANPRSGPSPWDGAGDGAGDDDISSSNPDDSSSASGVAVRPPPKQPCAPAHPPSPPPPPAAAAAPHLIPLNASGHRLDPALPQPPPAAFEAFHRRAKAGKPCNDLNLLGACSEQSCCRFSHAPLSPDTLAVLGVLNAHLPCSFGKACRSGRCYRGHLCKRAGCGDGGKCRFGREGHGVDGEVAAWVEAE
;
A
#
# COMPACT_ATOMS: atom_id res chain seq x y z
N MET A 1 74.61 -58.39 -73.58
CA MET A 1 75.44 -57.83 -72.51
C MET A 1 74.67 -57.95 -71.21
N ALA A 2 75.28 -58.42 -70.13
CA ALA A 2 74.64 -58.48 -68.81
C ALA A 2 75.26 -57.38 -67.94
N THR A 3 74.46 -56.39 -67.53
CA THR A 3 74.87 -55.37 -66.57
C THR A 3 74.97 -56.02 -65.19
N VAL A 4 76.19 -56.14 -64.67
CA VAL A 4 76.44 -56.62 -63.32
C VAL A 4 76.04 -55.51 -62.34
N ILE A 5 74.90 -55.68 -61.68
CA ILE A 5 74.48 -54.82 -60.57
C ILE A 5 75.52 -54.93 -59.46
N THR A 6 76.03 -53.80 -58.98
CA THR A 6 77.10 -53.76 -57.98
C THR A 6 76.55 -53.64 -56.57
N ASP A 7 77.34 -54.10 -55.60
CA ASP A 7 77.01 -54.02 -54.18
C ASP A 7 77.04 -52.57 -53.62
N SER A 8 77.41 -51.59 -54.46
CA SER A 8 77.19 -50.16 -54.21
C SER A 8 75.82 -49.68 -54.66
N ASP A 9 75.30 -50.14 -55.80
CA ASP A 9 74.00 -49.70 -56.34
C ASP A 9 72.87 -50.09 -55.38
N ILE A 10 72.96 -51.28 -54.78
CA ILE A 10 72.05 -51.78 -53.75
C ILE A 10 72.07 -50.87 -52.51
N LYS A 11 73.24 -50.34 -52.12
CA LYS A 11 73.38 -49.47 -50.94
C LYS A 11 72.87 -48.05 -51.19
N VAL A 12 73.03 -47.53 -52.41
CA VAL A 12 72.41 -46.25 -52.82
C VAL A 12 70.89 -46.35 -52.73
N LEU A 13 70.29 -47.38 -53.35
CA LEU A 13 68.85 -47.63 -53.29
C LEU A 13 68.33 -47.86 -51.87
N GLN A 14 69.13 -48.49 -50.99
CA GLN A 14 68.79 -48.62 -49.56
C GLN A 14 68.79 -47.28 -48.82
N GLY A 15 69.68 -46.35 -49.18
CA GLY A 15 69.68 -44.98 -48.65
C GLY A 15 68.45 -44.19 -49.12
N GLU A 16 68.18 -44.20 -50.42
CA GLU A 16 67.01 -43.51 -51.00
C GLU A 16 65.67 -44.03 -50.41
N LEU A 17 65.55 -45.34 -50.18
CA LEU A 17 64.39 -45.94 -49.51
C LEU A 17 64.29 -45.59 -48.01
N TYR A 18 65.42 -45.33 -47.35
CA TYR A 18 65.43 -44.89 -45.95
C TYR A 18 64.99 -43.42 -45.84
N ASP A 19 65.55 -42.54 -46.67
CA ASP A 19 65.20 -41.12 -46.72
C ASP A 19 63.74 -40.92 -47.15
N TYR A 20 63.25 -41.69 -48.13
CA TYR A 20 61.83 -41.71 -48.50
C TYR A 20 60.93 -42.09 -47.31
N ARG A 21 61.29 -43.14 -46.56
CA ARG A 21 60.52 -43.58 -45.38
C ARG A 21 60.52 -42.55 -44.24
N ILE A 22 61.59 -41.77 -44.08
CA ILE A 22 61.60 -40.62 -43.17
C ILE A 22 60.67 -39.51 -43.68
N SER A 23 60.72 -39.18 -44.97
CA SER A 23 59.85 -38.16 -45.58
C SER A 23 58.36 -38.54 -45.55
N GLU A 24 58.04 -39.81 -45.76
CA GLU A 24 56.70 -40.39 -45.58
C GLU A 24 56.24 -40.23 -44.13
N LYS A 25 57.08 -40.61 -43.15
CA LYS A 25 56.75 -40.44 -41.73
C LYS A 25 56.55 -38.98 -41.36
N GLU A 26 57.45 -38.07 -41.75
CA GLU A 26 57.28 -36.64 -41.51
C GLU A 26 55.97 -36.11 -42.10
N SER A 27 55.57 -36.62 -43.27
CA SER A 27 54.32 -36.23 -43.93
C SER A 27 53.10 -36.76 -43.18
N HIS A 28 53.19 -37.96 -42.59
CA HIS A 28 52.18 -38.52 -41.71
C HIS A 28 52.05 -37.73 -40.39
N ASP A 29 53.18 -37.44 -39.73
CA ASP A 29 53.24 -36.67 -38.49
C ASP A 29 52.66 -35.25 -38.70
N LYS A 30 52.99 -34.59 -39.84
CA LYS A 30 52.41 -33.29 -40.26
C LYS A 30 50.90 -33.39 -40.53
N LEU A 31 50.43 -34.46 -41.17
CA LEU A 31 48.99 -34.67 -41.40
C LEU A 31 48.22 -34.86 -40.08
N GLN A 32 48.80 -35.61 -39.13
CA GLN A 32 48.19 -35.85 -37.81
C GLN A 32 48.08 -34.55 -36.99
N ASP A 33 49.13 -33.72 -36.98
CA ASP A 33 49.11 -32.38 -36.38
C ASP A 33 48.06 -31.46 -37.05
N LEU A 34 47.92 -31.52 -38.38
CA LEU A 34 46.95 -30.71 -39.12
C LEU A 34 45.50 -31.14 -38.87
N LEU A 35 45.25 -32.45 -38.71
CA LEU A 35 43.96 -32.99 -38.25
C LEU A 35 43.65 -32.57 -36.81
N GLN A 36 44.61 -32.68 -35.89
CA GLN A 36 44.41 -32.27 -34.50
C GLN A 36 44.17 -30.76 -34.36
N LYS A 37 44.76 -29.94 -35.24
CA LYS A 37 44.47 -28.50 -35.36
C LYS A 37 43.07 -28.23 -35.91
N HIS A 38 42.65 -28.98 -36.93
CA HIS A 38 41.30 -28.90 -37.49
C HIS A 38 40.23 -29.22 -36.44
N ASP A 39 40.40 -30.29 -35.67
CA ASP A 39 39.40 -30.72 -34.69
C ASP A 39 39.31 -29.76 -33.50
N ASN A 40 40.45 -29.24 -33.02
CA ASN A 40 40.48 -28.14 -32.05
C ASN A 40 39.74 -26.90 -32.58
N LEU A 41 39.90 -26.54 -33.86
CA LEU A 41 39.19 -25.42 -34.47
C LEU A 41 37.68 -25.68 -34.58
N LEU A 42 37.26 -26.93 -34.89
CA LEU A 42 35.83 -27.29 -34.87
C LEU A 42 35.22 -27.14 -33.47
N ASP A 43 35.90 -27.59 -32.42
CA ASP A 43 35.41 -27.46 -31.04
C ASP A 43 35.39 -26.00 -30.56
N ILE A 44 36.39 -25.19 -30.92
CA ILE A 44 36.36 -23.74 -30.70
C ILE A 44 35.17 -23.10 -31.44
N CYS A 45 34.90 -23.48 -32.70
CA CYS A 45 33.74 -22.97 -33.44
C CYS A 45 32.40 -23.44 -32.87
N ARG A 46 32.31 -24.66 -32.31
CA ARG A 46 31.12 -25.16 -31.59
C ARG A 46 30.88 -24.35 -30.32
N GLN A 47 31.91 -24.16 -29.49
CA GLN A 47 31.81 -23.39 -28.24
C GLN A 47 31.41 -21.94 -28.52
N LEU A 48 32.12 -21.25 -29.42
CA LEU A 48 31.82 -19.85 -29.77
C LEU A 48 30.42 -19.67 -30.38
N ARG A 49 29.86 -20.69 -31.04
CA ARG A 49 28.44 -20.67 -31.47
C ARG A 49 27.51 -20.78 -30.25
N SER A 50 27.78 -21.72 -29.35
CA SER A 50 27.00 -21.90 -28.11
C SER A 50 26.96 -20.63 -27.26
N ASP A 51 28.13 -20.04 -26.98
CA ASP A 51 28.27 -18.81 -26.19
C ASP A 51 27.47 -17.65 -26.81
N LEU A 52 27.53 -17.53 -28.14
CA LEU A 52 26.84 -16.49 -28.92
C LEU A 52 25.33 -16.73 -29.04
N GLU A 53 24.85 -17.97 -28.91
CA GLU A 53 23.43 -18.30 -28.83
C GLU A 53 22.89 -18.08 -27.40
N GLU A 54 23.66 -18.39 -26.36
CA GLU A 54 23.33 -18.10 -24.96
C GLU A 54 23.28 -16.59 -24.66
N GLU A 55 24.24 -15.80 -25.16
CA GLU A 55 24.23 -14.33 -25.06
C GLU A 55 23.01 -13.72 -25.79
N LYS A 56 22.66 -14.22 -26.98
CA LYS A 56 21.44 -13.80 -27.69
C LYS A 56 20.19 -14.10 -26.88
N ALA A 57 20.05 -15.34 -26.38
CA ALA A 57 18.90 -15.77 -25.60
C ALA A 57 18.78 -14.97 -24.29
N SER A 58 19.91 -14.74 -23.61
CA SER A 58 19.99 -13.92 -22.40
C SER A 58 19.60 -12.47 -22.67
N ARG A 59 20.18 -11.84 -23.69
CA ARG A 59 19.84 -10.47 -24.10
C ARG A 59 18.38 -10.32 -24.51
N GLU A 60 17.79 -11.31 -25.18
CA GLU A 60 16.37 -11.30 -25.52
C GLU A 60 15.48 -11.50 -24.28
N LYS A 61 15.88 -12.37 -23.35
CA LYS A 61 15.21 -12.56 -22.05
C LYS A 61 15.23 -11.27 -21.22
N TYR A 62 16.37 -10.60 -21.10
CA TYR A 62 16.46 -9.28 -20.46
C TYR A 62 15.60 -8.22 -21.18
N LYS A 63 15.59 -8.20 -22.52
CA LYS A 63 14.74 -7.29 -23.30
C LYS A 63 13.24 -7.55 -23.11
N LYS A 64 12.84 -8.82 -22.96
CA LYS A 64 11.46 -9.24 -22.64
C LYS A 64 11.08 -8.85 -21.21
N LEU A 65 11.96 -9.06 -20.22
CA LEU A 65 11.74 -8.65 -18.83
C LEU A 65 11.64 -7.12 -18.69
N ALA A 66 12.53 -6.36 -19.33
CA ALA A 66 12.47 -4.90 -19.34
C ALA A 66 11.16 -4.38 -19.96
N LYS A 67 10.72 -4.96 -21.08
CA LYS A 67 9.41 -4.65 -21.68
C LYS A 67 8.22 -5.04 -20.79
N ALA A 68 8.32 -6.12 -20.04
CA ALA A 68 7.28 -6.54 -19.09
C ALA A 68 7.15 -5.56 -17.91
N GLN A 69 8.23 -4.86 -17.54
CA GLN A 69 8.23 -3.82 -16.51
C GLN A 69 7.60 -2.50 -17.00
N ASP A 70 7.55 -2.28 -18.32
CA ASP A 70 6.82 -1.18 -18.98
C ASP A 70 5.32 -1.49 -19.23
N CYS A 71 4.82 -2.67 -18.84
CA CYS A 71 3.40 -3.00 -19.00
C CYS A 71 2.51 -2.03 -18.22
N ASN A 72 1.49 -1.48 -18.89
CA ASN A 72 0.54 -0.48 -18.40
C ASN A 72 1.18 0.85 -17.94
N PRO A 73 1.75 1.64 -18.86
CA PRO A 73 2.11 3.02 -18.55
C PRO A 73 0.85 3.83 -18.21
N PHE A 74 0.96 4.74 -17.24
CA PHE A 74 -0.13 5.60 -16.83
C PHE A 74 0.36 7.02 -16.52
N VAL A 75 -0.59 7.96 -16.48
CA VAL A 75 -0.38 9.33 -16.05
C VAL A 75 -1.35 9.65 -14.93
N LEU A 76 -0.82 10.24 -13.86
CA LEU A 76 -1.56 10.58 -12.66
C LEU A 76 -2.01 12.04 -12.70
N VAL A 77 -3.22 12.31 -12.24
CA VAL A 77 -3.77 13.66 -12.02
C VAL A 77 -4.13 13.76 -10.54
N LEU A 78 -3.35 14.53 -9.78
CA LEU A 78 -3.64 14.83 -8.36
C LEU A 78 -4.27 16.21 -8.26
N ILE A 79 -5.45 16.30 -7.63
CA ILE A 79 -6.17 17.57 -7.45
C ILE A 79 -6.57 17.73 -5.98
N ASP A 80 -6.26 18.90 -5.44
CA ASP A 80 -6.79 19.36 -4.16
C ASP A 80 -8.17 19.99 -4.37
N GLY A 81 -9.23 19.24 -4.09
CA GLY A 81 -10.61 19.66 -4.31
C GLY A 81 -11.14 20.65 -3.29
N ASP A 82 -10.41 20.94 -2.19
CA ASP A 82 -10.78 22.03 -1.28
C ASP A 82 -10.41 23.40 -1.91
N GLY A 83 -9.31 23.46 -2.67
CA GLY A 83 -8.94 24.62 -3.50
C GLY A 83 -9.55 24.63 -4.91
N TYR A 84 -9.62 23.49 -5.58
CA TYR A 84 -10.03 23.33 -6.99
C TYR A 84 -11.51 22.93 -7.07
N VAL A 85 -12.37 23.88 -6.68
CA VAL A 85 -13.82 23.69 -6.71
C VAL A 85 -14.35 23.76 -8.16
N PHE A 86 -15.21 22.82 -8.56
CA PHE A 86 -15.84 22.80 -9.88
C PHE A 86 -16.82 23.96 -10.10
N LYS A 87 -17.12 24.26 -11.38
CA LYS A 87 -18.10 25.30 -11.75
C LYS A 87 -19.52 24.99 -11.26
N ASP A 88 -20.23 26.05 -10.90
CA ASP A 88 -21.58 26.04 -10.34
C ASP A 88 -22.55 25.19 -11.16
N LYS A 89 -22.49 25.29 -12.50
CA LYS A 89 -23.35 24.51 -13.42
C LYS A 89 -23.18 22.99 -13.24
N LEU A 90 -21.95 22.51 -13.12
CA LEU A 90 -21.62 21.09 -12.94
C LEU A 90 -22.05 20.62 -11.54
N LEU A 91 -21.87 21.47 -10.52
CA LEU A 91 -22.32 21.18 -9.15
C LEU A 91 -23.86 21.14 -9.03
N THR A 92 -24.58 22.08 -9.64
CA THR A 92 -26.06 22.10 -9.66
C THR A 92 -26.67 20.94 -10.44
N ALA A 93 -25.97 20.43 -11.47
CA ALA A 93 -26.41 19.28 -12.25
C ALA A 93 -26.18 17.93 -11.53
N GLY A 94 -25.60 17.94 -10.33
CA GLY A 94 -25.49 16.78 -9.44
C GLY A 94 -24.88 15.56 -10.14
N ALA A 95 -25.64 14.47 -10.21
CA ALA A 95 -25.21 13.21 -10.81
C ALA A 95 -24.99 13.23 -12.34
N VAL A 96 -25.51 14.24 -13.05
CA VAL A 96 -25.20 14.44 -14.48
C VAL A 96 -23.91 15.25 -14.61
N GLY A 97 -23.81 16.34 -13.85
CA GLY A 97 -22.65 17.22 -13.88
C GLY A 97 -21.35 16.58 -13.37
N GLY A 98 -21.41 15.56 -12.53
CA GLY A 98 -20.22 14.79 -12.13
C GLY A 98 -19.67 13.89 -13.25
N VAL A 99 -20.54 13.32 -14.10
CA VAL A 99 -20.12 12.60 -15.32
C VAL A 99 -19.56 13.57 -16.35
N GLU A 100 -20.24 14.71 -16.57
CA GLU A 100 -19.78 15.78 -17.46
C GLU A 100 -18.41 16.33 -17.02
N ALA A 101 -18.23 16.60 -15.71
CA ALA A 101 -16.96 17.08 -15.16
C ALA A 101 -15.81 16.09 -15.35
N ALA A 102 -16.06 14.79 -15.17
CA ALA A 102 -15.06 13.76 -15.40
C ALA A 102 -14.68 13.64 -16.88
N GLN A 103 -15.65 13.72 -17.79
CA GLN A 103 -15.40 13.69 -19.23
C GLN A 103 -14.61 14.92 -19.70
N LEU A 104 -15.01 16.13 -19.27
CA LEU A 104 -14.30 17.37 -19.60
C LEU A 104 -12.87 17.41 -19.03
N LEU A 105 -12.64 16.80 -17.86
CA LEU A 105 -11.30 16.66 -17.28
C LEU A 105 -10.45 15.63 -18.04
N HIS A 106 -11.02 14.48 -18.40
CA HIS A 106 -10.36 13.49 -19.25
C HIS A 106 -9.89 14.11 -20.56
N ASP A 107 -10.76 14.83 -21.26
CA ASP A 107 -10.46 15.31 -22.62
C ASP A 107 -9.38 16.41 -22.63
N GLN A 108 -9.36 17.28 -21.61
CA GLN A 108 -8.29 18.28 -21.44
C GLN A 108 -6.94 17.66 -21.06
N VAL A 109 -6.94 16.57 -20.28
CA VAL A 109 -5.73 15.81 -19.98
C VAL A 109 -5.25 15.07 -21.23
N GLN A 110 -6.14 14.40 -21.98
CA GLN A 110 -5.80 13.68 -23.21
C GLN A 110 -5.35 14.61 -24.35
N GLU A 111 -5.82 15.87 -24.39
CA GLU A 111 -5.27 16.91 -25.26
C GLU A 111 -3.86 17.35 -24.86
N HIS A 112 -3.56 17.40 -23.55
CA HIS A 112 -2.19 17.64 -23.10
C HIS A 112 -1.28 16.43 -23.42
N LEU A 113 -1.71 15.19 -23.12
CA LEU A 113 -0.89 13.99 -23.36
C LEU A 113 -0.47 13.85 -24.83
N ARG A 114 -1.34 14.19 -25.78
CA ARG A 114 -1.02 14.23 -27.23
C ARG A 114 0.04 15.28 -27.60
N ARG A 115 0.24 16.33 -26.78
CA ARG A 115 1.35 17.29 -26.95
C ARG A 115 2.67 16.79 -26.34
N LEU A 116 2.61 15.84 -25.41
CA LEU A 116 3.79 15.19 -24.81
C LEU A 116 4.17 13.86 -25.48
N GLY A 117 3.35 13.33 -26.39
CA GLY A 117 3.56 12.01 -27.01
C GLY A 117 3.31 10.85 -26.04
N LEU A 118 2.36 11.01 -25.12
CA LEU A 118 2.01 10.03 -24.07
C LEU A 118 0.60 9.44 -24.29
N ASP A 119 0.14 9.44 -25.54
CA ASP A 119 -1.20 9.10 -26.02
C ASP A 119 -1.73 7.75 -25.50
N ASP A 120 -0.85 6.74 -25.44
CA ASP A 120 -1.13 5.36 -25.02
C ASP A 120 -1.22 5.17 -23.49
N CYS A 121 -0.95 6.21 -22.70
CA CYS A 121 -0.94 6.11 -21.25
C CYS A 121 -2.37 6.12 -20.66
N ARG A 122 -2.63 5.23 -19.70
CA ARG A 122 -3.90 5.25 -18.95
C ARG A 122 -3.97 6.50 -18.05
N ILE A 123 -5.04 7.30 -18.13
CA ILE A 123 -5.26 8.42 -17.20
C ILE A 123 -5.82 7.89 -15.88
N MET A 124 -5.17 8.22 -14.76
CA MET A 124 -5.65 8.02 -13.39
C MET A 124 -5.88 9.38 -12.74
N VAL A 125 -7.08 9.66 -12.24
CA VAL A 125 -7.43 10.92 -11.56
C VAL A 125 -7.73 10.65 -10.11
N ARG A 126 -7.16 11.45 -9.20
CA ARG A 126 -7.46 11.41 -7.77
C ARG A 126 -7.69 12.82 -7.23
N ILE A 127 -8.95 13.09 -6.86
CA ILE A 127 -9.35 14.35 -6.22
C ILE A 127 -9.52 14.09 -4.73
N TYR A 128 -8.80 14.84 -3.89
CA TYR A 128 -8.92 14.77 -2.43
C TYR A 128 -9.49 16.06 -1.88
N CYS A 129 -10.50 15.98 -1.00
CA CYS A 129 -11.02 17.14 -0.28
C CYS A 129 -11.78 16.73 0.98
N ASN A 130 -12.12 17.68 1.83
CA ASN A 130 -13.04 17.50 2.95
C ASN A 130 -14.50 17.62 2.46
N LEU A 131 -15.12 16.50 2.04
CA LEU A 131 -16.49 16.53 1.47
C LEU A 131 -17.51 17.18 2.43
N ALA A 132 -17.38 16.93 3.72
CA ALA A 132 -18.23 17.47 4.75
C ALA A 132 -17.96 18.96 5.05
N GLY A 133 -16.81 19.50 4.68
CA GLY A 133 -16.47 20.92 4.70
C GLY A 133 -17.00 21.61 3.45
N LEU A 134 -16.55 21.16 2.29
CA LEU A 134 -16.91 21.70 0.97
C LEU A 134 -18.43 21.76 0.76
N SER A 135 -19.17 20.69 1.11
CA SER A 135 -20.64 20.67 1.03
C SER A 135 -21.31 21.78 1.87
N LYS A 136 -20.78 22.08 3.06
CA LYS A 136 -21.32 23.14 3.93
C LYS A 136 -21.02 24.53 3.37
N THR A 137 -19.84 24.72 2.77
CA THR A 137 -19.48 25.99 2.12
C THR A 137 -20.33 26.25 0.89
N LEU A 138 -20.56 25.23 0.05
CA LEU A 138 -21.40 25.31 -1.15
C LEU A 138 -22.89 25.53 -0.81
N ALA A 139 -23.41 24.90 0.26
CA ALA A 139 -24.76 25.14 0.74
C ALA A 139 -24.94 26.57 1.30
N ARG A 140 -23.94 27.10 2.04
CA ARG A 140 -23.95 28.50 2.53
C ARG A 140 -23.91 29.52 1.39
N ALA A 141 -23.30 29.19 0.26
CA ALA A 141 -23.26 30.00 -0.95
C ALA A 141 -24.53 29.86 -1.81
N TYR A 142 -25.52 29.06 -1.39
CA TYR A 142 -26.75 28.73 -2.14
C TYR A 142 -26.50 28.05 -3.51
N ILE A 143 -25.35 27.39 -3.69
CA ILE A 143 -24.95 26.77 -4.96
C ILE A 143 -25.54 25.36 -5.12
N ILE A 144 -25.74 24.63 -4.02
CA ILE A 144 -26.39 23.32 -4.00
C ILE A 144 -27.42 23.31 -2.86
N GLY A 145 -28.45 22.48 -2.99
CA GLY A 145 -29.58 22.42 -2.04
C GLY A 145 -29.16 22.18 -0.58
N ASN A 146 -29.98 22.68 0.35
CA ASN A 146 -29.72 22.63 1.80
C ASN A 146 -30.02 21.24 2.42
N GLU A 147 -29.63 20.18 1.72
CA GLU A 147 -29.74 18.79 2.17
C GLU A 147 -28.55 18.40 3.05
N ALA A 148 -28.58 17.21 3.64
CA ALA A 148 -27.52 16.75 4.54
C ALA A 148 -26.18 16.44 3.81
N TRP A 149 -26.23 15.99 2.55
CA TRP A 149 -25.08 15.57 1.73
C TRP A 149 -25.25 15.94 0.24
N PRO A 150 -25.43 17.23 -0.09
CA PRO A 150 -25.87 17.66 -1.44
C PRO A 150 -24.84 17.40 -2.54
N LEU A 151 -23.55 17.23 -2.19
CA LEU A 151 -22.46 16.94 -3.13
C LEU A 151 -22.30 15.43 -3.43
N ALA A 152 -22.89 14.54 -2.64
CA ALA A 152 -22.70 13.09 -2.76
C ALA A 152 -23.16 12.48 -4.11
N PRO A 153 -24.27 12.94 -4.74
CA PRO A 153 -24.65 12.46 -6.08
C PRO A 153 -23.61 12.82 -7.15
N PHE A 154 -23.02 14.02 -7.06
CA PHE A 154 -21.96 14.49 -7.96
C PHE A 154 -20.71 13.61 -7.82
N THR A 155 -20.17 13.43 -6.61
CA THR A 155 -18.93 12.66 -6.42
C THR A 155 -19.07 11.19 -6.74
N ALA A 156 -20.20 10.56 -6.37
CA ALA A 156 -20.48 9.17 -6.73
C ALA A 156 -20.62 8.98 -8.26
N SER A 157 -21.15 9.98 -8.98
CA SER A 157 -21.25 9.94 -10.45
C SER A 157 -19.91 10.18 -11.14
N PHE A 158 -19.08 11.09 -10.61
CA PHE A 158 -17.71 11.34 -11.08
C PHE A 158 -16.87 10.06 -10.97
N THR A 159 -16.84 9.44 -9.78
CA THR A 159 -16.06 8.22 -9.55
C THR A 159 -16.53 7.04 -10.40
N ARG A 160 -17.85 6.91 -10.64
CA ARG A 160 -18.40 5.82 -11.48
C ARG A 160 -18.25 6.08 -12.99
N SER A 161 -17.84 7.27 -13.41
CA SER A 161 -17.77 7.61 -14.85
C SER A 161 -16.66 6.87 -15.60
N ARG A 162 -15.52 6.58 -14.94
CA ARG A 162 -14.31 5.99 -15.52
C ARG A 162 -13.52 5.22 -14.46
N ASP A 163 -13.02 4.03 -14.81
CA ASP A 163 -12.44 3.03 -13.88
C ASP A 163 -11.27 3.49 -12.99
N LEU A 164 -10.59 4.59 -13.35
CA LEU A 164 -9.42 5.12 -12.65
C LEU A 164 -9.64 6.55 -12.12
N PHE A 165 -10.89 6.99 -11.96
CA PHE A 165 -11.23 8.32 -11.47
C PHE A 165 -11.74 8.21 -10.02
N ASP A 166 -10.91 8.55 -9.05
CA ASP A 166 -11.25 8.53 -7.62
C ASP A 166 -11.62 9.94 -7.11
N PHE A 167 -12.81 10.09 -6.52
CA PHE A 167 -13.17 11.27 -5.72
C PHE A 167 -13.19 10.88 -4.23
N VAL A 168 -12.17 11.31 -3.48
CA VAL A 168 -11.83 10.76 -2.15
C VAL A 168 -12.11 11.77 -1.04
N ASP A 169 -12.94 11.37 -0.08
CA ASP A 169 -13.10 12.13 1.17
C ASP A 169 -11.83 12.00 2.03
N ALA A 170 -11.22 13.14 2.32
CA ALA A 170 -10.10 13.26 3.25
C ALA A 170 -10.55 13.30 4.71
N GLY A 171 -11.84 13.53 4.96
CA GLY A 171 -12.42 13.72 6.29
C GLY A 171 -12.29 15.15 6.82
N ASP A 172 -12.72 15.35 8.06
CA ASP A 172 -12.89 16.67 8.69
C ASP A 172 -11.62 17.28 9.31
N LYS A 173 -10.45 16.68 9.03
CA LYS A 173 -9.15 17.19 9.51
C LYS A 173 -8.68 18.38 8.66
N LYS A 174 -8.15 19.40 9.35
CA LYS A 174 -7.74 20.69 8.77
C LYS A 174 -6.74 20.62 7.60
N GLU A 175 -5.89 19.59 7.59
CA GLU A 175 -4.81 19.35 6.59
C GLU A 175 -4.90 17.91 6.03
N GLY A 176 -6.14 17.37 5.99
CA GLY A 176 -6.38 15.95 5.66
C GLY A 176 -6.20 15.61 4.18
N ALA A 177 -6.53 16.55 3.29
CA ALA A 177 -6.36 16.38 1.84
C ALA A 177 -4.88 16.47 1.47
N ASP A 178 -4.18 17.46 2.01
CA ASP A 178 -2.77 17.71 1.71
C ASP A 178 -1.89 16.54 2.13
N PHE A 179 -2.10 15.96 3.32
CA PHE A 179 -1.31 14.81 3.75
C PHE A 179 -1.44 13.65 2.74
N LYS A 180 -2.65 13.39 2.23
CA LYS A 180 -2.89 12.37 1.19
C LYS A 180 -2.22 12.75 -0.13
N ILE A 181 -2.32 14.00 -0.56
CA ILE A 181 -1.73 14.48 -1.83
C ILE A 181 -0.20 14.42 -1.79
N ARG A 182 0.42 14.88 -0.70
CA ARG A 182 1.89 14.87 -0.50
C ARG A 182 2.45 13.44 -0.59
N GLU A 183 1.82 12.47 0.09
CA GLU A 183 2.24 11.06 0.03
C GLU A 183 1.93 10.39 -1.31
N MET A 184 0.76 10.66 -1.92
CA MET A 184 0.41 10.08 -3.21
C MET A 184 1.32 10.58 -4.34
N PHE A 185 1.76 11.83 -4.28
CA PHE A 185 2.77 12.38 -5.18
C PHE A 185 4.13 11.69 -5.02
N ARG A 186 4.62 11.54 -3.77
CA ARG A 186 5.87 10.84 -3.45
C ARG A 186 5.89 9.41 -3.98
N LEU A 187 4.83 8.64 -3.71
CA LEU A 187 4.70 7.25 -4.15
C LEU A 187 4.73 7.08 -5.68
N PHE A 188 4.16 8.03 -6.43
CA PHE A 188 4.04 7.90 -7.89
C PHE A 188 5.14 8.60 -8.68
N VAL A 189 5.80 9.63 -8.17
CA VAL A 189 6.89 10.31 -8.89
C VAL A 189 8.14 9.41 -9.06
N GLU A 190 8.33 8.45 -8.16
CA GLU A 190 9.38 7.43 -8.24
C GLU A 190 8.96 6.19 -9.07
N ASN A 191 7.68 6.05 -9.42
CA ASN A 191 7.17 4.89 -10.14
C ASN A 191 7.52 4.94 -11.64
N LEU A 192 8.16 3.89 -12.15
CA LEU A 192 8.57 3.75 -13.56
C LEU A 192 7.39 3.65 -14.54
N GLN A 193 6.22 3.19 -14.09
CA GLN A 193 4.99 3.13 -14.89
C GLN A 193 4.28 4.49 -14.96
N CYS A 194 4.45 5.36 -13.97
CA CYS A 194 3.86 6.69 -13.93
C CYS A 194 4.68 7.67 -14.78
N LYS A 195 4.33 7.81 -16.06
CA LYS A 195 5.15 8.55 -17.04
C LYS A 195 5.13 10.06 -16.84
N HIS A 196 4.02 10.61 -16.32
CA HIS A 196 3.85 12.04 -16.05
C HIS A 196 2.88 12.24 -14.86
N ILE A 197 2.92 13.41 -14.23
CA ILE A 197 2.01 13.82 -13.14
C ILE A 197 1.46 15.22 -13.40
N PHE A 198 0.14 15.35 -13.47
CA PHE A 198 -0.56 16.63 -13.39
C PHE A 198 -0.88 16.96 -11.93
N PHE A 199 -0.56 18.19 -11.50
CA PHE A 199 -0.68 18.60 -10.10
C PHE A 199 -1.53 19.88 -9.94
N GLY A 200 -2.77 19.71 -9.48
CA GLY A 200 -3.70 20.78 -9.12
C GLY A 200 -3.68 21.06 -7.62
N GLY A 201 -2.59 21.67 -7.15
CA GLY A 201 -2.43 22.08 -5.73
C GLY A 201 -1.99 23.53 -5.53
N CYS A 202 -1.76 24.31 -6.60
CA CYS A 202 -1.08 25.62 -6.60
C CYS A 202 -1.77 26.80 -5.87
N HIS A 203 -2.75 26.49 -5.01
CA HIS A 203 -3.47 27.41 -4.15
C HIS A 203 -2.92 27.46 -2.71
N ASP A 204 -2.26 26.39 -2.24
CA ASP A 204 -1.49 26.36 -0.98
C ASP A 204 0.01 26.42 -1.30
N THR A 205 0.73 27.39 -0.72
CA THR A 205 2.19 27.49 -0.84
C THR A 205 2.91 26.40 -0.04
N GLY A 206 2.25 25.73 0.90
CA GLY A 206 2.78 24.55 1.58
C GLY A 206 3.19 23.42 0.61
N TYR A 207 2.57 23.29 -0.56
CA TYR A 207 3.00 22.34 -1.61
C TYR A 207 4.29 22.72 -2.33
N LEU A 208 4.79 23.96 -2.21
CA LEU A 208 6.06 24.39 -2.84
C LEU A 208 7.25 23.55 -2.33
N SER A 209 7.20 23.15 -1.06
CA SER A 209 8.19 22.26 -0.43
C SER A 209 8.29 20.88 -1.12
N LEU A 210 7.16 20.35 -1.61
CA LEU A 210 7.07 19.06 -2.29
C LEU A 210 7.60 19.12 -3.73
N LEU A 211 7.38 20.23 -4.42
CA LEU A 211 7.70 20.40 -5.84
C LEU A 211 9.11 20.95 -6.08
N THR A 212 9.73 21.61 -5.08
CA THR A 212 11.09 22.19 -5.19
C THR A 212 12.17 21.18 -5.68
N PRO A 213 12.22 19.92 -5.22
CA PRO A 213 13.18 18.90 -5.74
C PRO A 213 12.96 18.49 -7.20
N PHE A 214 11.89 18.99 -7.84
CA PHE A 214 11.52 18.69 -9.21
C PHE A 214 11.58 19.92 -10.13
N ARG A 215 12.14 21.04 -9.64
CA ARG A 215 12.40 22.26 -10.42
C ARG A 215 13.04 21.93 -11.78
N GLY A 216 12.41 22.40 -12.87
CA GLY A 216 12.84 22.17 -14.26
C GLY A 216 12.45 20.83 -14.90
N LYS A 217 11.82 19.90 -14.18
CA LYS A 217 11.38 18.59 -14.70
C LYS A 217 9.99 18.66 -15.34
N ALA A 218 9.81 19.58 -16.30
CA ALA A 218 8.55 19.79 -17.00
C ALA A 218 8.13 18.60 -17.90
N ASP A 219 9.09 17.72 -18.25
CA ASP A 219 8.86 16.42 -18.88
C ASP A 219 8.05 15.46 -18.00
N ARG A 220 8.21 15.57 -16.67
CA ARG A 220 7.59 14.68 -15.67
C ARG A 220 6.39 15.28 -14.96
N ILE A 221 6.34 16.60 -14.76
CA ILE A 221 5.30 17.26 -13.96
C ILE A 221 4.77 18.52 -14.64
N THR A 222 3.45 18.60 -14.78
CA THR A 222 2.70 19.79 -15.20
C THR A 222 1.84 20.30 -14.04
N LEU A 223 1.85 21.60 -13.80
CA LEU A 223 1.00 22.25 -12.81
C LEU A 223 -0.36 22.60 -13.45
N LEU A 224 -1.45 22.32 -12.76
CA LEU A 224 -2.79 22.73 -13.19
C LEU A 224 -3.12 24.09 -12.60
N LYS A 225 -3.47 25.07 -13.45
CA LYS A 225 -3.81 26.43 -13.05
C LYS A 225 -5.32 26.64 -13.06
N ALA A 226 -5.83 27.20 -11.96
CA ALA A 226 -7.22 27.66 -11.81
C ALA A 226 -7.21 29.08 -11.17
N ALA A 227 -8.33 29.51 -10.58
CA ALA A 227 -8.46 30.81 -9.89
C ALA A 227 -7.29 31.16 -8.96
N SER A 228 -7.01 30.26 -8.02
CA SER A 228 -6.07 30.47 -6.92
C SER A 228 -4.71 29.90 -7.30
N TYR A 229 -3.94 30.64 -8.10
CA TYR A 229 -2.58 30.27 -8.50
C TYR A 229 -1.55 31.24 -7.91
N HIS A 230 -0.78 30.79 -6.92
CA HIS A 230 0.25 31.61 -6.29
C HIS A 230 1.45 31.86 -7.22
N SER A 231 1.95 33.09 -7.21
CA SER A 231 3.11 33.49 -8.02
C SER A 231 4.40 32.73 -7.68
N GLU A 232 4.47 32.17 -6.48
CA GLU A 232 5.61 31.38 -5.95
C GLU A 232 5.85 30.05 -6.69
N PHE A 233 4.93 29.61 -7.55
CA PHE A 233 5.13 28.41 -8.37
C PHE A 233 5.88 28.69 -9.70
N HIS A 234 5.90 29.92 -10.22
CA HIS A 234 6.65 30.24 -11.46
C HIS A 234 8.16 29.94 -11.40
N PRO A 235 8.89 30.19 -10.28
CA PRO A 235 10.30 29.83 -10.14
C PRO A 235 10.62 28.34 -10.33
N LEU A 236 9.62 27.44 -10.26
CA LEU A 236 9.84 26.01 -10.45
C LEU A 236 10.16 25.61 -11.90
N HIS A 237 9.87 26.47 -12.90
CA HIS A 237 10.08 26.18 -14.32
C HIS A 237 9.45 24.83 -14.77
N LEU A 238 8.26 24.53 -14.25
CA LEU A 238 7.40 23.42 -14.71
C LEU A 238 6.39 23.96 -15.74
N ASP A 239 5.83 23.10 -16.59
CA ASP A 239 4.74 23.53 -17.48
C ASP A 239 3.46 23.81 -16.68
N VAL A 240 2.60 24.69 -17.21
CA VAL A 240 1.41 25.19 -16.53
C VAL A 240 0.20 25.12 -17.47
N GLN A 241 -0.65 24.10 -17.28
CA GLN A 241 -1.90 23.97 -18.02
C GLN A 241 -3.03 24.73 -17.32
N ASP A 242 -3.68 25.65 -18.03
CA ASP A 242 -4.90 26.30 -17.56
C ASP A 242 -6.11 25.35 -17.65
N VAL A 243 -6.78 25.15 -16.51
CA VAL A 243 -8.01 24.36 -16.34
C VAL A 243 -9.17 25.19 -15.78
N SER A 244 -9.09 26.52 -15.88
CA SER A 244 -10.17 27.47 -15.53
C SER A 244 -11.44 27.30 -16.39
N SER A 245 -11.39 26.44 -17.40
CA SER A 245 -12.51 25.85 -18.15
C SER A 245 -13.42 24.95 -17.29
N LEU A 246 -12.85 24.21 -16.33
CA LEU A 246 -13.52 23.24 -15.43
C LEU A 246 -13.87 23.82 -14.05
N PHE A 247 -12.92 24.54 -13.47
CA PHE A 247 -12.97 25.00 -12.08
C PHE A 247 -13.51 26.43 -11.97
N ARG A 248 -13.86 26.85 -10.75
CA ARG A 248 -14.25 28.25 -10.49
C ARG A 248 -13.11 29.21 -10.84
N ILE A 249 -13.48 30.45 -11.16
CA ILE A 249 -12.55 31.58 -11.38
C ILE A 249 -12.42 32.45 -10.11
N ILE A 250 -13.22 32.19 -9.07
CA ILE A 250 -13.27 32.95 -7.80
C ILE A 250 -13.36 31.97 -6.61
N SER A 251 -12.56 32.18 -5.56
CA SER A 251 -12.63 31.39 -4.32
C SER A 251 -13.97 31.60 -3.59
N LEU A 252 -14.40 30.59 -2.83
CA LEU A 252 -15.61 30.68 -2.00
C LEU A 252 -15.46 31.66 -0.82
N ASP A 253 -14.23 32.00 -0.42
CA ASP A 253 -13.96 32.89 0.72
C ASP A 253 -14.44 34.34 0.50
N GLU A 254 -14.39 34.85 -0.73
CA GLU A 254 -14.85 36.23 -1.02
C GLU A 254 -16.35 36.43 -0.76
N TYR A 255 -17.15 35.37 -0.82
CA TYR A 255 -18.57 35.41 -0.50
C TYR A 255 -18.82 35.45 1.02
N ALA A 256 -17.92 34.90 1.84
CA ALA A 256 -18.06 34.93 3.30
C ALA A 256 -17.97 36.36 3.87
N VAL A 257 -17.15 37.23 3.27
CA VAL A 257 -16.94 38.61 3.72
C VAL A 257 -18.17 39.50 3.50
N LYS A 258 -18.96 39.24 2.44
CA LYS A 258 -20.12 40.08 2.07
C LYS A 258 -21.41 39.77 2.84
N GLY A 259 -21.42 38.74 3.69
CA GLY A 259 -22.59 38.33 4.48
C GLY A 259 -22.82 39.09 5.81
N SER A 260 -21.95 40.02 6.21
CA SER A 260 -21.93 40.58 7.57
C SER A 260 -22.64 41.94 7.75
N LEU A 261 -23.78 42.18 7.07
CA LEU A 261 -24.64 43.34 7.35
C LEU A 261 -26.13 42.93 7.42
N GLY A 262 -26.81 43.39 8.49
CA GLY A 262 -28.28 43.32 8.60
C GLY A 262 -28.84 42.11 9.35
N LYS A 263 -28.79 42.13 10.70
CA LYS A 263 -29.81 41.42 11.51
C LYS A 263 -31.11 42.25 11.48
N PRO A 264 -32.26 41.75 11.00
CA PRO A 264 -33.53 42.42 11.21
C PRO A 264 -33.89 42.37 12.70
N SER A 265 -34.23 43.52 13.28
CA SER A 265 -34.61 43.63 14.69
C SER A 265 -36.03 43.13 14.92
N ARG A 266 -36.22 42.34 15.98
CA ARG A 266 -37.55 41.90 16.45
C ARG A 266 -38.09 42.94 17.44
N PRO A 267 -39.30 43.50 17.24
CA PRO A 267 -39.83 44.56 18.10
C PRO A 267 -40.12 44.03 19.52
N MET A 268 -39.93 44.90 20.52
CA MET A 268 -40.18 44.58 21.92
C MET A 268 -41.59 45.02 22.36
N SER A 269 -42.19 44.27 23.28
CA SER A 269 -43.37 44.68 24.05
C SER A 269 -43.31 44.07 25.46
N SER A 270 -43.65 44.88 26.47
CA SER A 270 -43.56 44.55 27.90
C SER A 270 -44.24 45.66 28.72
N PRO A 271 -44.48 45.50 30.04
CA PRO A 271 -44.62 44.29 30.85
C PRO A 271 -45.96 44.22 31.63
N THR A 272 -46.21 43.16 32.40
CA THR A 272 -47.16 43.17 33.53
C THR A 272 -46.61 42.29 34.67
N LYS A 273 -47.02 42.52 35.93
CA LYS A 273 -46.27 42.13 37.14
C LYS A 273 -47.02 41.20 38.10
N LEU A 274 -46.29 40.18 38.60
CA LEU A 274 -46.33 39.61 39.98
C LEU A 274 -47.60 38.81 40.39
N PRO A 275 -47.62 38.02 41.50
CA PRO A 275 -46.61 37.88 42.58
C PRO A 275 -46.04 36.45 42.84
N LEU A 276 -45.42 36.23 44.03
CA LEU A 276 -44.30 35.31 44.29
C LEU A 276 -44.62 34.03 45.13
N HIS A 277 -43.84 32.95 44.89
CA HIS A 277 -43.26 31.98 45.87
C HIS A 277 -44.19 31.07 46.74
N PRO A 278 -43.70 30.02 47.47
CA PRO A 278 -42.31 29.68 47.91
C PRO A 278 -41.73 28.33 47.41
N LYS A 279 -40.66 27.82 48.08
CA LYS A 279 -39.82 26.67 47.70
C LYS A 279 -39.98 25.46 48.65
N THR A 280 -39.83 24.22 48.15
CA THR A 280 -39.20 23.04 48.79
C THR A 280 -39.20 21.84 47.82
N GLY A 281 -38.41 20.77 48.06
CA GLY A 281 -38.65 19.44 47.46
C GLY A 281 -37.46 18.67 46.85
N TYR A 282 -37.37 17.38 47.15
CA TYR A 282 -36.31 16.40 46.78
C TYR A 282 -37.02 15.01 46.69
N VAL A 283 -36.66 13.98 45.89
CA VAL A 283 -35.44 13.56 45.15
C VAL A 283 -35.88 12.99 43.77
N PRO A 284 -35.09 13.07 42.68
CA PRO A 284 -35.47 12.48 41.38
C PRO A 284 -35.40 10.93 41.36
N PRO A 285 -36.36 10.22 40.72
CA PRO A 285 -36.34 8.76 40.59
C PRO A 285 -35.65 8.24 39.30
N HIS A 286 -34.71 7.30 39.52
CA HIS A 286 -34.28 6.19 38.66
C HIS A 286 -33.90 6.39 37.16
N LEU A 287 -32.64 6.07 36.88
CA LEU A 287 -32.07 5.89 35.54
C LEU A 287 -32.46 4.57 34.86
N ARG A 288 -32.95 4.67 33.62
CA ARG A 288 -32.73 3.75 32.49
C ARG A 288 -32.53 4.64 31.24
N LYS A 289 -31.69 4.32 30.24
CA LYS A 289 -30.94 3.08 29.96
C LYS A 289 -29.75 3.38 29.02
N ASP A 290 -28.87 2.38 28.84
CA ASP A 290 -28.05 2.13 27.65
C ASP A 290 -27.16 3.28 27.11
N GLY A 291 -26.05 3.57 27.82
CA GLY A 291 -24.96 4.42 27.31
C GLY A 291 -23.64 3.65 27.14
N LEU A 292 -23.15 3.51 25.90
CA LEU A 292 -21.78 3.07 25.58
C LEU A 292 -21.10 4.08 24.65
N SER A 293 -19.98 4.64 25.10
CA SER A 293 -19.25 5.71 24.42
C SER A 293 -18.48 5.19 23.17
N PRO A 294 -18.41 5.93 22.05
CA PRO A 294 -17.96 5.40 20.75
C PRO A 294 -16.44 5.27 20.57
N TYR A 295 -15.68 4.98 21.62
CA TYR A 295 -14.20 4.90 21.61
C TYR A 295 -13.61 3.51 21.29
N LEU A 296 -14.19 2.81 20.32
CA LEU A 296 -13.54 1.66 19.64
C LEU A 296 -13.84 1.67 18.13
N ARG A 297 -13.26 2.61 17.39
CA ARG A 297 -13.00 2.48 15.94
C ARG A 297 -11.56 2.01 15.70
N LYS A 298 -11.29 1.45 14.52
CA LYS A 298 -9.94 1.07 14.10
C LYS A 298 -9.11 2.34 13.90
N ASP A 299 -8.02 2.49 14.65
CA ASP A 299 -6.95 3.43 14.33
C ASP A 299 -6.07 2.81 13.23
N GLU A 300 -6.60 2.69 12.02
CA GLU A 300 -5.79 2.47 10.81
C GLU A 300 -5.14 3.79 10.39
N ASN A 301 -4.37 4.39 11.31
CA ASN A 301 -3.54 5.57 11.11
C ASN A 301 -2.65 5.84 12.34
N ASN A 302 -1.37 5.49 12.21
CA ASN A 302 -0.26 6.24 12.80
C ASN A 302 1.01 5.91 11.99
N PRO A 303 1.72 6.87 11.37
CA PRO A 303 2.95 6.61 10.62
C PRO A 303 4.22 6.86 11.47
N ASN A 304 5.08 5.85 11.54
CA ASN A 304 6.56 5.82 11.56
C ASN A 304 6.89 4.32 11.61
N ASP A 305 7.53 3.81 10.56
CA ASP A 305 8.18 2.49 10.56
C ASP A 305 9.31 2.52 9.52
N SER A 306 10.10 3.59 9.63
CA SER A 306 11.21 3.96 8.75
C SER A 306 11.92 5.16 9.37
N ASP A 307 13.15 4.95 9.86
CA ASP A 307 14.32 5.84 9.69
C ASP A 307 15.42 5.45 10.68
N CYS A 308 16.21 4.45 10.31
CA CYS A 308 17.37 3.97 11.07
C CYS A 308 18.46 3.38 10.15
N ILE A 309 18.81 4.08 9.07
CA ILE A 309 19.98 3.75 8.23
C ILE A 309 20.96 4.95 8.16
N ASN A 310 22.05 4.81 8.92
CA ASN A 310 23.40 5.37 8.73
C ASN A 310 23.60 6.87 8.38
N ALA A 311 24.27 7.58 9.30
CA ALA A 311 25.22 8.64 8.94
C ALA A 311 26.39 8.74 9.97
N ASP A 312 27.61 8.76 9.43
CA ASP A 312 28.83 9.46 9.89
C ASP A 312 29.36 9.32 11.33
N ARG A 313 30.18 8.29 11.47
CA ARG A 313 31.48 8.23 12.15
C ARG A 313 32.26 9.58 12.18
N GLN A 314 32.48 10.14 13.38
CA GLN A 314 33.59 11.05 13.72
C GLN A 314 34.14 10.68 15.11
N GLU A 315 35.39 10.25 15.20
CA GLU A 315 36.58 11.07 15.54
C GLU A 315 36.79 11.30 17.05
N LEU A 316 37.62 10.42 17.64
CA LEU A 316 38.36 10.63 18.89
C LEU A 316 39.83 10.28 18.61
N GLY A 317 40.70 11.27 18.46
CA GLY A 317 42.15 11.08 18.40
C GLY A 317 42.81 11.18 19.78
N PRO A 318 44.15 11.28 19.86
CA PRO A 318 45.14 11.11 18.78
C PRO A 318 46.26 10.09 19.13
N PHE A 319 46.91 9.51 18.12
CA PHE A 319 48.27 8.95 18.24
C PHE A 319 49.04 9.13 16.91
N THR A 320 50.37 9.02 16.96
CA THR A 320 51.29 9.74 16.05
C THR A 320 52.20 8.84 15.20
N ILE A 321 52.98 9.50 14.32
CA ILE A 321 54.24 9.09 13.65
C ILE A 321 54.12 8.72 12.14
N GLU A 322 54.67 9.64 11.32
CA GLU A 322 55.57 9.49 10.13
C GLU A 322 55.28 8.47 9.00
N ALA A 323 55.61 8.72 7.72
CA ALA A 323 55.99 9.94 6.98
C ALA A 323 56.04 9.65 5.45
N ALA A 324 56.09 10.71 4.62
CA ALA A 324 56.56 10.71 3.21
C ALA A 324 55.72 9.89 2.18
N SER A 325 55.79 10.09 0.85
CA SER A 325 56.11 11.29 0.04
C SER A 325 55.67 11.09 -1.44
N ASP A 326 55.35 12.21 -2.10
CA ASP A 326 55.69 12.56 -3.50
C ASP A 326 55.15 11.83 -4.78
N ILE A 327 54.79 12.70 -5.75
CA ILE A 327 54.94 12.62 -7.23
C ILE A 327 53.96 11.76 -8.08
N LEU A 328 52.97 12.49 -8.62
CA LEU A 328 52.59 12.68 -10.04
C LEU A 328 52.75 11.57 -11.13
N ALA A 329 51.73 11.58 -12.00
CA ALA A 329 51.73 11.29 -13.45
C ALA A 329 51.42 9.86 -13.97
N ALA A 330 50.70 9.86 -15.10
CA ALA A 330 50.29 8.74 -15.96
C ALA A 330 50.93 8.97 -17.37
N PRO A 331 50.76 8.14 -18.44
CA PRO A 331 49.72 7.10 -18.61
C PRO A 331 50.08 5.81 -19.43
N ASN A 332 49.05 4.95 -19.55
CA ASN A 332 48.68 4.10 -20.73
C ASN A 332 49.15 2.62 -20.80
N ALA A 333 48.32 1.84 -21.54
CA ALA A 333 48.54 0.54 -22.19
C ALA A 333 48.35 -0.81 -21.45
N GLN A 334 47.26 -1.51 -21.86
CA GLN A 334 47.15 -2.95 -22.21
C GLN A 334 47.09 -4.08 -21.13
N LYS A 335 45.92 -4.75 -21.11
CA LYS A 335 45.58 -6.20 -20.94
C LYS A 335 46.67 -7.25 -20.61
N PRO A 336 46.29 -8.44 -20.06
CA PRO A 336 45.20 -8.76 -19.10
C PRO A 336 45.65 -9.77 -17.98
N LEU A 337 44.73 -10.17 -17.09
CA LEU A 337 44.98 -11.17 -16.02
C LEU A 337 44.75 -12.64 -16.47
N SER A 338 45.17 -13.61 -15.64
CA SER A 338 45.44 -15.01 -16.04
C SER A 338 45.09 -16.07 -14.99
N TRP A 339 44.60 -17.26 -15.45
CA TRP A 339 44.46 -18.54 -14.70
C TRP A 339 43.49 -18.53 -13.48
N ARG A 340 42.80 -19.61 -13.05
CA ARG A 340 42.70 -21.04 -13.45
C ARG A 340 41.37 -21.64 -12.90
N PRO A 341 40.73 -22.62 -13.55
CA PRO A 341 39.80 -23.56 -12.91
C PRO A 341 40.50 -24.88 -12.51
N SER A 342 39.90 -25.63 -11.57
CA SER A 342 40.29 -26.99 -11.18
C SER A 342 39.07 -27.91 -11.09
N SER A 343 39.27 -29.20 -11.34
CA SER A 343 38.22 -30.23 -11.46
C SER A 343 38.00 -31.06 -10.20
N ALA A 344 36.74 -31.38 -9.85
CA ALA A 344 36.32 -32.69 -9.31
C ALA A 344 34.77 -32.84 -9.29
N ASN A 345 34.30 -34.09 -9.32
CA ASN A 345 32.90 -34.57 -9.22
C ASN A 345 32.94 -35.80 -8.23
N PRO A 346 31.92 -36.67 -7.97
CA PRO A 346 30.58 -36.80 -8.54
C PRO A 346 29.41 -37.25 -7.59
N ARG A 347 28.25 -37.57 -8.21
CA ARG A 347 27.10 -38.41 -7.73
C ARG A 347 26.09 -37.77 -6.76
N SER A 348 24.79 -38.09 -6.79
CA SER A 348 24.01 -39.10 -7.57
C SER A 348 22.57 -38.64 -7.88
N GLY A 349 21.94 -39.20 -8.94
CA GLY A 349 20.52 -38.96 -9.32
C GLY A 349 19.50 -39.88 -8.60
N PRO A 350 18.32 -40.25 -9.18
CA PRO A 350 18.02 -40.38 -10.63
C PRO A 350 16.65 -39.82 -11.13
N SER A 351 16.41 -39.95 -12.44
CA SER A 351 15.12 -39.82 -13.18
C SER A 351 14.55 -41.24 -13.51
N PRO A 352 13.57 -41.50 -14.41
CA PRO A 352 12.65 -40.66 -15.22
C PRO A 352 11.15 -40.93 -14.86
N TRP A 353 10.10 -40.68 -15.66
CA TRP A 353 9.68 -41.22 -16.98
C TRP A 353 8.86 -40.21 -17.83
N ASP A 354 8.71 -40.50 -19.12
CA ASP A 354 7.95 -39.81 -20.19
C ASP A 354 6.41 -40.00 -20.07
N GLY A 355 5.50 -39.49 -20.92
CA GLY A 355 5.53 -38.69 -22.16
C GLY A 355 4.25 -38.92 -23.03
N ALA A 356 4.05 -38.11 -24.08
CA ALA A 356 2.91 -38.14 -25.05
C ALA A 356 1.49 -37.77 -24.49
N GLY A 357 0.51 -37.34 -25.30
CA GLY A 357 0.52 -36.96 -26.74
C GLY A 357 -0.87 -36.65 -27.32
N ASP A 358 -0.90 -35.74 -28.32
CA ASP A 358 -1.87 -35.56 -29.44
C ASP A 358 -3.41 -35.40 -29.26
N GLY A 359 -3.98 -34.40 -29.97
CA GLY A 359 -4.85 -34.76 -31.12
C GLY A 359 -6.35 -34.35 -31.18
N ALA A 360 -6.64 -33.11 -31.60
CA ALA A 360 -7.76 -32.68 -32.49
C ALA A 360 -9.27 -32.95 -32.15
N GLY A 361 -10.16 -32.22 -32.83
CA GLY A 361 -11.59 -32.60 -33.01
C GLY A 361 -12.61 -31.50 -32.69
N ASP A 362 -13.24 -30.91 -33.72
CA ASP A 362 -14.37 -29.98 -33.65
C ASP A 362 -15.72 -30.71 -33.40
N ASP A 363 -16.73 -30.02 -32.86
CA ASP A 363 -18.09 -30.02 -33.44
C ASP A 363 -19.04 -28.97 -32.78
N ASP A 364 -20.05 -28.55 -33.55
CA ASP A 364 -21.05 -27.53 -33.19
C ASP A 364 -22.20 -28.06 -32.32
N ILE A 365 -22.84 -27.19 -31.52
CA ILE A 365 -24.31 -26.99 -31.60
C ILE A 365 -24.77 -25.69 -30.92
N SER A 366 -25.77 -25.07 -31.54
CA SER A 366 -26.37 -23.78 -31.18
C SER A 366 -27.80 -23.94 -30.64
N SER A 367 -28.44 -22.82 -30.26
CA SER A 367 -29.86 -22.65 -29.87
C SER A 367 -30.19 -22.90 -28.39
N SER A 368 -31.05 -22.09 -27.73
CA SER A 368 -31.63 -20.79 -28.12
C SER A 368 -32.34 -20.14 -26.92
N ASN A 369 -32.36 -18.80 -26.87
CA ASN A 369 -33.36 -18.05 -26.07
C ASN A 369 -34.77 -18.24 -26.68
N PRO A 370 -35.82 -17.86 -25.93
CA PRO A 370 -36.50 -16.63 -26.35
C PRO A 370 -36.77 -15.65 -25.20
N ASP A 371 -36.84 -14.37 -25.56
CA ASP A 371 -37.46 -13.32 -24.76
C ASP A 371 -38.99 -13.46 -24.74
N ASP A 372 -39.65 -12.89 -23.72
CA ASP A 372 -40.79 -11.99 -23.99
C ASP A 372 -41.04 -11.03 -22.80
N SER A 373 -41.81 -9.97 -23.03
CA SER A 373 -42.08 -8.88 -22.09
C SER A 373 -43.56 -8.48 -22.08
N SER A 374 -44.27 -8.60 -20.94
CA SER A 374 -45.38 -7.68 -20.63
C SER A 374 -45.94 -7.74 -19.20
N SER A 375 -46.14 -6.51 -18.68
CA SER A 375 -47.14 -5.97 -17.76
C SER A 375 -48.21 -6.85 -17.08
N ALA A 376 -48.23 -6.72 -15.75
CA ALA A 376 -49.40 -6.40 -14.90
C ALA A 376 -50.58 -7.40 -14.74
N SER A 377 -50.68 -7.97 -13.54
CA SER A 377 -51.92 -7.99 -12.74
C SER A 377 -51.62 -8.19 -11.25
N GLY A 378 -52.39 -7.56 -10.37
CA GLY A 378 -52.15 -7.58 -8.92
C GLY A 378 -53.12 -8.50 -8.17
N VAL A 379 -52.59 -9.40 -7.32
CA VAL A 379 -53.36 -10.15 -6.32
C VAL A 379 -52.59 -10.13 -5.00
N ALA A 380 -53.25 -9.73 -3.91
CA ALA A 380 -52.63 -9.66 -2.59
C ALA A 380 -52.62 -11.05 -1.91
N VAL A 381 -51.43 -11.62 -1.69
CA VAL A 381 -51.26 -12.85 -0.91
C VAL A 381 -50.63 -12.52 0.45
N ARG A 382 -51.31 -12.94 1.51
CA ARG A 382 -50.96 -12.64 2.92
C ARG A 382 -50.01 -13.71 3.47
N PRO A 383 -48.89 -13.34 4.14
CA PRO A 383 -47.91 -14.32 4.61
C PRO A 383 -48.44 -15.19 5.78
N PRO A 384 -47.93 -16.44 5.93
CA PRO A 384 -48.34 -17.36 6.98
C PRO A 384 -47.84 -16.93 8.38
N PRO A 385 -48.44 -17.46 9.47
CA PRO A 385 -48.05 -17.12 10.84
C PRO A 385 -46.67 -17.68 11.21
N LYS A 386 -45.93 -16.95 12.03
CA LYS A 386 -44.63 -17.37 12.57
C LYS A 386 -44.80 -18.46 13.63
N GLN A 387 -44.00 -19.52 13.57
CA GLN A 387 -43.80 -20.42 14.70
C GLN A 387 -42.94 -19.75 15.79
N PRO A 388 -43.04 -20.17 17.07
CA PRO A 388 -42.21 -19.63 18.15
C PRO A 388 -40.76 -20.13 18.06
N CYS A 389 -39.80 -19.27 18.39
CA CYS A 389 -38.39 -19.69 18.54
C CYS A 389 -38.17 -20.49 19.82
N ALA A 390 -37.19 -21.40 19.81
CA ALA A 390 -36.70 -22.12 20.97
C ALA A 390 -36.13 -21.17 22.06
N PRO A 391 -36.10 -21.58 23.35
CA PRO A 391 -35.58 -20.76 24.44
C PRO A 391 -34.07 -20.49 24.30
N ALA A 392 -33.63 -19.35 24.85
CA ALA A 392 -32.24 -18.93 24.83
C ALA A 392 -31.33 -19.85 25.67
N HIS A 393 -30.08 -20.01 25.23
CA HIS A 393 -29.05 -20.70 25.99
C HIS A 393 -28.79 -20.03 27.35
N PRO A 394 -28.44 -20.80 28.40
CA PRO A 394 -28.09 -20.25 29.70
C PRO A 394 -26.81 -19.39 29.63
N PRO A 395 -26.62 -18.43 30.57
CA PRO A 395 -25.40 -17.64 30.62
C PRO A 395 -24.18 -18.50 30.92
N SER A 396 -23.07 -18.23 30.24
CA SER A 396 -21.77 -18.87 30.46
C SER A 396 -21.29 -18.70 31.91
N PRO A 397 -20.56 -19.68 32.48
CA PRO A 397 -19.96 -19.55 33.80
C PRO A 397 -18.97 -18.37 33.87
N PRO A 398 -18.75 -17.76 35.05
CA PRO A 398 -17.81 -16.66 35.20
C PRO A 398 -16.37 -17.10 34.91
N PRO A 399 -15.56 -16.28 34.21
CA PRO A 399 -14.17 -16.62 33.90
C PRO A 399 -13.32 -16.74 35.17
N PRO A 400 -12.23 -17.53 35.15
CA PRO A 400 -11.39 -17.77 36.32
C PRO A 400 -10.81 -16.46 36.90
N PRO A 401 -10.74 -16.33 38.24
CA PRO A 401 -10.19 -15.15 38.89
C PRO A 401 -8.69 -15.04 38.63
N ALA A 402 -8.22 -13.85 38.26
CA ALA A 402 -6.82 -13.60 37.90
C ALA A 402 -5.80 -13.94 39.02
N ALA A 403 -6.24 -14.00 40.28
CA ALA A 403 -5.41 -14.37 41.43
C ALA A 403 -4.98 -15.85 41.47
N ALA A 404 -5.53 -16.71 40.61
CA ALA A 404 -5.19 -18.14 40.54
C ALA A 404 -4.25 -18.51 39.38
N ALA A 405 -3.94 -17.58 38.48
CA ALA A 405 -3.09 -17.85 37.33
C ALA A 405 -1.61 -17.55 37.67
N ALA A 406 -0.75 -18.57 37.63
CA ALA A 406 0.69 -18.35 37.61
C ALA A 406 1.07 -17.65 36.28
N PRO A 407 1.95 -16.64 36.27
CA PRO A 407 2.16 -15.78 35.10
C PRO A 407 2.83 -16.46 33.89
N HIS A 408 3.25 -17.72 34.04
CA HIS A 408 3.80 -18.56 32.98
C HIS A 408 2.81 -19.65 32.50
N LEU A 409 1.59 -19.72 33.04
CA LEU A 409 0.59 -20.73 32.70
C LEU A 409 -0.65 -20.11 32.03
N ILE A 410 -1.12 -20.76 30.97
CA ILE A 410 -2.31 -20.38 30.23
C ILE A 410 -3.44 -21.38 30.51
N PRO A 411 -4.61 -20.93 31.00
CA PRO A 411 -5.76 -21.80 31.23
C PRO A 411 -6.41 -22.17 29.90
N LEU A 412 -6.64 -23.47 29.70
CA LEU A 412 -7.37 -24.03 28.57
C LEU A 412 -8.65 -24.72 29.05
N ASN A 413 -9.72 -24.65 28.27
CA ASN A 413 -10.89 -25.52 28.45
C ASN A 413 -10.68 -26.92 27.85
N ALA A 414 -11.67 -27.81 27.99
CA ALA A 414 -11.59 -29.18 27.52
C ALA A 414 -11.42 -29.33 25.99
N SER A 415 -11.72 -28.27 25.22
CA SER A 415 -11.48 -28.19 23.77
C SER A 415 -10.10 -27.60 23.41
N GLY A 416 -9.22 -27.36 24.38
CA GLY A 416 -7.92 -26.72 24.17
C GLY A 416 -8.00 -25.22 23.84
N HIS A 417 -9.15 -24.57 24.05
CA HIS A 417 -9.29 -23.13 23.81
C HIS A 417 -8.72 -22.31 24.97
N ARG A 418 -7.86 -21.33 24.68
CA ARG A 418 -7.35 -20.37 25.66
C ARG A 418 -8.49 -19.56 26.27
N LEU A 419 -8.51 -19.54 27.59
CA LEU A 419 -9.41 -18.71 28.38
C LEU A 419 -8.70 -17.42 28.81
N ASP A 420 -9.43 -16.31 28.78
CA ASP A 420 -8.90 -15.01 29.19
C ASP A 420 -9.32 -14.69 30.64
N PRO A 421 -8.38 -14.55 31.60
CA PRO A 421 -8.70 -14.16 32.98
C PRO A 421 -9.50 -12.86 33.08
N ALA A 422 -10.28 -12.73 34.15
CA ALA A 422 -10.99 -11.48 34.44
C ALA A 422 -10.01 -10.33 34.73
N LEU A 423 -9.96 -9.31 33.87
CA LEU A 423 -9.20 -8.09 34.14
C LEU A 423 -10.00 -7.17 35.07
N PRO A 424 -9.41 -6.67 36.17
CA PRO A 424 -10.03 -5.64 37.01
C PRO A 424 -10.46 -4.45 36.16
N GLN A 425 -11.68 -3.95 36.39
CA GLN A 425 -12.20 -2.80 35.65
C GLN A 425 -11.74 -1.49 36.34
N PRO A 426 -10.98 -0.62 35.66
CA PRO A 426 -10.53 0.64 36.24
C PRO A 426 -11.70 1.57 36.59
N PRO A 427 -11.57 2.45 37.60
CA PRO A 427 -12.59 3.44 37.91
C PRO A 427 -12.72 4.47 36.77
N PRO A 428 -13.89 5.13 36.59
CA PRO A 428 -14.09 6.11 35.52
C PRO A 428 -13.03 7.22 35.47
N ALA A 429 -12.52 7.66 36.62
CA ALA A 429 -11.44 8.64 36.72
C ALA A 429 -10.13 8.18 36.05
N ALA A 430 -9.82 6.88 36.05
CA ALA A 430 -8.67 6.31 35.35
C ALA A 430 -8.86 6.40 33.83
N PHE A 431 -10.07 6.15 33.32
CA PHE A 431 -10.38 6.34 31.90
C PHE A 431 -10.29 7.82 31.50
N GLU A 432 -10.75 8.76 32.33
CA GLU A 432 -10.57 10.20 32.06
C GLU A 432 -9.09 10.62 32.05
N ALA A 433 -8.30 10.13 33.01
CA ALA A 433 -6.85 10.36 33.04
C ALA A 433 -6.16 9.78 31.80
N PHE A 434 -6.53 8.57 31.38
CA PHE A 434 -6.01 7.92 30.17
C PHE A 434 -6.37 8.71 28.91
N HIS A 435 -7.64 9.12 28.74
CA HIS A 435 -8.05 9.93 27.59
C HIS A 435 -7.34 11.29 27.54
N ARG A 436 -7.07 11.91 28.71
CA ARG A 436 -6.29 13.15 28.80
C ARG A 436 -4.82 12.93 28.39
N ARG A 437 -4.19 11.87 28.90
CA ARG A 437 -2.81 11.45 28.59
C ARG A 437 -2.63 11.04 27.11
N ALA A 438 -3.61 10.37 26.53
CA ALA A 438 -3.59 9.93 25.13
C ALA A 438 -3.78 11.09 24.13
N LYS A 439 -4.55 12.13 24.50
CA LYS A 439 -4.67 13.37 23.71
C LYS A 439 -3.34 14.15 23.60
N ALA A 440 -2.48 14.05 24.62
CA ALA A 440 -1.12 14.62 24.59
C ALA A 440 -0.11 13.75 23.79
N GLY A 441 -0.53 12.60 23.27
CA GLY A 441 0.29 11.67 22.50
C GLY A 441 -0.11 10.23 22.79
N LYS A 442 -0.58 9.50 21.77
CA LYS A 442 -1.03 8.10 21.89
C LYS A 442 0.10 7.24 22.49
N PRO A 443 -0.10 6.51 23.61
CA PRO A 443 0.95 5.69 24.20
C PRO A 443 1.32 4.50 23.31
N CYS A 444 2.57 4.06 23.37
CA CYS A 444 3.01 2.84 22.68
C CYS A 444 2.49 1.61 23.44
N ASN A 445 1.67 0.79 22.79
CA ASN A 445 1.11 -0.41 23.40
C ASN A 445 2.22 -1.36 23.84
N ASP A 446 3.19 -1.63 22.97
CA ASP A 446 4.21 -2.64 23.22
C ASP A 446 5.17 -2.20 24.32
N LEU A 447 5.68 -0.96 24.31
CA LEU A 447 6.53 -0.48 25.41
C LEU A 447 5.79 -0.50 26.76
N ASN A 448 4.52 -0.08 26.80
CA ASN A 448 3.79 0.03 28.07
C ASN A 448 3.26 -1.31 28.59
N LEU A 449 2.88 -2.26 27.71
CA LEU A 449 2.29 -3.55 28.10
C LEU A 449 3.30 -4.72 28.10
N LEU A 450 4.39 -4.63 27.33
CA LEU A 450 5.45 -5.65 27.24
C LEU A 450 6.77 -5.22 27.88
N GLY A 451 6.93 -3.92 28.19
CA GLY A 451 8.17 -3.34 28.70
C GLY A 451 9.24 -3.07 27.62
N ALA A 452 8.96 -3.34 26.35
CA ALA A 452 9.88 -3.14 25.22
C ALA A 452 9.14 -2.80 23.92
N CYS A 453 9.79 -2.02 23.03
CA CYS A 453 9.34 -1.79 21.66
C CYS A 453 10.49 -2.13 20.71
N SER A 454 10.21 -2.71 19.54
CA SER A 454 11.25 -2.95 18.52
C SER A 454 11.80 -1.61 18.00
N GLU A 455 10.90 -0.67 17.71
CA GLU A 455 11.20 0.66 17.17
C GLU A 455 11.61 1.66 18.27
N GLN A 456 12.41 1.23 19.23
CA GLN A 456 12.72 1.97 20.46
C GLN A 456 13.18 3.42 20.22
N SER A 457 13.86 3.69 19.10
CA SER A 457 14.40 4.99 18.68
C SER A 457 13.53 5.81 17.73
N CYS A 458 12.63 5.19 16.95
CA CYS A 458 11.86 5.84 15.87
C CYS A 458 10.33 5.75 16.05
N CYS A 459 9.84 5.10 17.11
CA CYS A 459 8.41 4.85 17.32
C CYS A 459 7.55 6.13 17.36
N ARG A 460 6.61 6.18 16.43
CA ARG A 460 5.43 7.06 16.31
C ARG A 460 4.50 7.14 17.52
N PHE A 461 4.69 6.30 18.53
CA PHE A 461 3.84 6.26 19.73
C PHE A 461 4.63 6.71 20.96
N SER A 462 3.96 7.43 21.85
CA SER A 462 4.58 8.04 23.02
C SER A 462 5.17 6.98 23.97
N HIS A 463 6.50 7.01 24.11
CA HIS A 463 7.29 6.20 25.04
C HIS A 463 7.35 6.78 26.47
N ALA A 464 6.73 7.92 26.73
CA ALA A 464 6.63 8.47 28.09
C ALA A 464 5.68 7.61 28.97
N PRO A 465 6.09 7.25 30.20
CA PRO A 465 5.41 6.22 30.99
C PRO A 465 3.97 6.56 31.36
N LEU A 466 3.17 5.52 31.56
CA LEU A 466 1.81 5.59 32.10
C LEU A 466 1.81 5.37 33.62
N SER A 467 0.84 5.95 34.32
CA SER A 467 0.54 5.60 35.71
C SER A 467 -0.11 4.21 35.79
N PRO A 468 -0.06 3.49 36.93
CA PRO A 468 -0.69 2.18 37.08
C PRO A 468 -2.17 2.17 36.66
N ASP A 469 -2.95 3.19 37.03
CA ASP A 469 -4.36 3.34 36.65
C ASP A 469 -4.56 3.47 35.13
N THR A 470 -3.69 4.25 34.46
CA THR A 470 -3.80 4.49 33.01
C THR A 470 -3.23 3.34 32.18
N LEU A 471 -2.27 2.59 32.74
CA LEU A 471 -1.80 1.31 32.21
C LEU A 471 -2.88 0.22 32.31
N ALA A 472 -3.61 0.14 33.43
CA ALA A 472 -4.73 -0.78 33.58
C ALA A 472 -5.85 -0.52 32.56
N VAL A 473 -6.15 0.76 32.28
CA VAL A 473 -7.06 1.15 31.18
C VAL A 473 -6.53 0.69 29.82
N LEU A 474 -5.24 0.87 29.54
CA LEU A 474 -4.62 0.44 28.28
C LEU A 474 -4.75 -1.08 28.08
N GLY A 475 -4.52 -1.87 29.13
CA GLY A 475 -4.70 -3.33 29.10
C GLY A 475 -6.15 -3.74 28.85
N VAL A 476 -7.12 -3.13 29.54
CA VAL A 476 -8.55 -3.43 29.34
C VAL A 476 -9.04 -3.04 27.94
N LEU A 477 -8.55 -1.93 27.37
CA LEU A 477 -8.89 -1.53 25.99
C LEU A 477 -8.33 -2.52 24.96
N ASN A 478 -7.08 -2.98 25.13
CA ASN A 478 -6.48 -3.96 24.22
C ASN A 478 -7.09 -5.37 24.36
N ALA A 479 -7.57 -5.75 25.56
CA ALA A 479 -8.33 -6.98 25.76
C ALA A 479 -9.69 -7.00 25.04
N HIS A 480 -10.15 -5.87 24.46
CA HIS A 480 -11.31 -5.80 23.58
C HIS A 480 -10.95 -5.79 22.07
N LEU A 481 -9.66 -5.94 21.74
CA LEU A 481 -9.17 -6.15 20.38
C LEU A 481 -8.80 -7.63 20.19
N PRO A 482 -9.20 -8.27 19.08
CA PRO A 482 -8.92 -9.68 18.85
C PRO A 482 -7.42 -9.93 18.62
N CYS A 483 -6.90 -10.98 19.26
CA CYS A 483 -5.63 -11.61 18.93
C CYS A 483 -5.73 -12.31 17.57
N SER A 484 -4.69 -12.20 16.74
CA SER A 484 -4.64 -12.83 15.40
C SER A 484 -4.74 -14.36 15.44
N PHE A 485 -4.30 -14.98 16.54
CA PHE A 485 -4.40 -16.43 16.78
C PHE A 485 -5.65 -16.81 17.60
N GLY A 486 -6.44 -15.82 18.05
CA GLY A 486 -7.64 -16.02 18.87
C GLY A 486 -7.43 -17.00 20.03
N LYS A 487 -8.44 -17.83 20.29
CA LYS A 487 -8.43 -18.91 21.27
C LYS A 487 -7.34 -19.99 21.08
N ALA A 488 -6.64 -20.03 19.95
CA ALA A 488 -5.49 -20.93 19.74
C ALA A 488 -4.16 -20.33 20.24
N CYS A 489 -4.11 -19.03 20.56
CA CYS A 489 -2.90 -18.37 21.05
C CYS A 489 -2.31 -19.06 22.28
N ARG A 490 -0.98 -19.15 22.33
CA ARG A 490 -0.19 -19.68 23.45
C ARG A 490 0.87 -18.73 23.99
N SER A 491 1.01 -17.52 23.44
CA SER A 491 1.99 -16.60 23.99
C SER A 491 1.54 -16.00 25.33
N GLY A 492 2.38 -16.15 26.36
CA GLY A 492 2.13 -15.60 27.71
C GLY A 492 2.11 -14.07 27.70
N ARG A 493 2.87 -13.46 26.80
CA ARG A 493 2.99 -12.01 26.63
C ARG A 493 1.83 -11.38 25.84
N CYS A 494 0.87 -12.17 25.32
CA CYS A 494 -0.20 -11.60 24.49
C CYS A 494 -1.18 -10.74 25.30
N TYR A 495 -1.14 -9.42 25.09
CA TYR A 495 -2.01 -8.44 25.75
C TYR A 495 -3.37 -8.21 25.06
N ARG A 496 -3.66 -8.92 23.97
CA ARG A 496 -4.94 -8.84 23.23
C ARG A 496 -5.96 -9.83 23.78
N GLY A 497 -7.24 -9.60 23.46
CA GLY A 497 -8.31 -10.52 23.81
C GLY A 497 -8.34 -11.75 22.89
N HIS A 498 -8.58 -12.92 23.45
CA HIS A 498 -8.80 -14.17 22.73
C HIS A 498 -10.30 -14.52 22.66
N LEU A 499 -11.08 -14.08 23.66
CA LEU A 499 -12.53 -14.32 23.79
C LEU A 499 -13.34 -13.02 23.97
N CYS A 500 -14.59 -12.99 23.52
CA CYS A 500 -15.45 -11.83 23.69
C CYS A 500 -16.11 -11.80 25.09
N LYS A 501 -15.63 -10.92 25.96
CA LYS A 501 -16.15 -10.74 27.33
C LYS A 501 -17.45 -9.90 27.42
N ARG A 502 -18.10 -9.60 26.29
CA ARG A 502 -19.30 -8.73 26.25
C ARG A 502 -20.57 -9.53 26.54
N ALA A 503 -21.13 -9.36 27.73
CA ALA A 503 -22.40 -9.96 28.12
C ALA A 503 -23.52 -9.70 27.08
N GLY A 504 -24.30 -10.75 26.78
CA GLY A 504 -25.41 -10.70 25.82
C GLY A 504 -25.00 -10.56 24.35
N CYS A 505 -23.72 -10.69 23.99
CA CYS A 505 -23.26 -10.60 22.61
C CYS A 505 -23.33 -11.97 21.92
N GLY A 506 -24.41 -12.23 21.20
CA GLY A 506 -24.66 -13.48 20.45
C GLY A 506 -24.27 -13.43 18.96
N ASP A 507 -24.01 -14.61 18.39
CA ASP A 507 -24.01 -14.97 16.97
C ASP A 507 -23.13 -14.15 15.99
N GLY A 508 -22.18 -13.37 16.52
CA GLY A 508 -20.98 -12.89 15.81
C GLY A 508 -21.17 -11.86 14.70
N GLY A 509 -22.37 -11.67 14.16
CA GLY A 509 -22.65 -10.88 12.94
C GLY A 509 -22.28 -9.39 12.99
N LYS A 510 -21.93 -8.85 14.17
CA LYS A 510 -21.39 -7.48 14.36
C LYS A 510 -20.26 -7.40 15.40
N CYS A 511 -19.68 -8.54 15.83
CA CYS A 511 -18.63 -8.55 16.85
C CYS A 511 -17.22 -8.61 16.23
N ARG A 512 -16.27 -7.88 16.82
CA ARG A 512 -14.84 -7.91 16.43
C ARG A 512 -14.18 -9.28 16.62
N PHE A 513 -14.76 -10.15 17.45
CA PHE A 513 -14.28 -11.51 17.76
C PHE A 513 -14.90 -12.60 16.85
N GLY A 514 -15.63 -12.19 15.80
CA GLY A 514 -16.29 -13.11 14.86
C GLY A 514 -17.33 -13.99 15.55
N ARG A 515 -17.48 -15.23 15.08
CA ARG A 515 -18.22 -16.29 15.81
C ARG A 515 -17.31 -17.07 16.77
N GLU A 516 -16.02 -17.19 16.45
CA GLU A 516 -15.11 -18.12 17.13
C GLU A 516 -14.73 -17.71 18.55
N GLY A 517 -14.71 -16.41 18.86
CA GLY A 517 -14.53 -15.90 20.22
C GLY A 517 -15.82 -15.83 21.04
N HIS A 518 -16.89 -16.50 20.60
CA HIS A 518 -18.19 -16.62 21.28
C HIS A 518 -18.55 -18.11 21.46
N GLY A 519 -19.42 -18.42 22.43
CA GLY A 519 -19.84 -19.80 22.70
C GLY A 519 -18.73 -20.73 23.18
N VAL A 520 -17.58 -20.18 23.58
CA VAL A 520 -16.47 -20.93 24.16
C VAL A 520 -16.80 -21.24 25.62
N ASP A 521 -16.78 -22.53 25.96
CA ASP A 521 -16.86 -23.02 27.34
C ASP A 521 -15.81 -22.34 28.24
N GLY A 522 -16.24 -21.89 29.41
CA GLY A 522 -15.42 -21.12 30.36
C GLY A 522 -14.78 -21.97 31.47
N GLU A 523 -15.04 -23.27 31.53
CA GLU A 523 -14.44 -24.15 32.53
C GLU A 523 -12.96 -24.43 32.23
N VAL A 524 -12.09 -24.30 33.22
CA VAL A 524 -10.66 -24.59 33.08
C VAL A 524 -10.43 -26.10 33.25
N ALA A 525 -10.04 -26.78 32.18
CA ALA A 525 -9.73 -28.21 32.19
C ALA A 525 -8.23 -28.51 32.29
N ALA A 526 -7.38 -27.60 31.79
CA ALA A 526 -5.93 -27.74 31.80
C ALA A 526 -5.22 -26.39 31.94
N TRP A 527 -3.96 -26.44 32.34
CA TRP A 527 -3.02 -25.33 32.27
C TRP A 527 -1.81 -25.78 31.46
N VAL A 528 -1.35 -24.93 30.54
CA VAL A 528 -0.15 -25.19 29.72
C VAL A 528 0.87 -24.09 29.92
N GLU A 529 2.16 -24.41 29.76
CA GLU A 529 3.22 -23.40 29.74
C GLU A 529 3.03 -22.42 28.58
N ALA A 530 3.49 -21.19 28.79
CA ALA A 530 3.38 -20.09 27.85
C ALA A 530 4.57 -19.99 26.89
N GLU A 531 4.27 -19.62 25.64
CA GLU A 531 5.22 -19.24 24.59
C GLU A 531 5.66 -17.75 24.69
#